data_AF-A0A949XJA5-F1
#
_entry.id   AF-A0A949XJA5-F1
#
_cell.length_a   1.000
_cell.length_b   1.000
_cell.length_c   1.000
_cell.angle_alpha   90.00
_cell.angle_beta   90.00
_cell.angle_gamma   90.00
#
_symmetry.space_group_name_H-M   'P 1'
#
loop_
_entity.id
_entity.type
_entity.pdbx_description
1 polymer ?
#
loop_
_entity_poly.entity_id
_entity_poly.type
_entity_poly.pdbx_seq_one_letter_code
_entity_poly.pdbx_strand_id
1 'polypeptide(L)'
;MEQNADHVEEIQRASERALAISKLDRESSQLRNARAALRRIREGTFGICEECEEEIHPKRLAAVPWASLCLVCQEAADRCSRDLGRSPDSGRIDCF
;
A
#
# COMPACT_ATOMS: atom_id res chain seq x y z
N MET A 1 33.81 12.33 -27.41
CA MET A 1 32.65 11.42 -27.52
C MET A 1 32.63 10.39 -26.38
N GLU A 2 33.78 9.90 -25.90
CA GLU A 2 33.87 8.93 -24.78
C GLU A 2 33.22 9.36 -23.46
N GLN A 3 33.39 10.60 -23.00
CA GLN A 3 32.82 11.05 -21.70
C GLN A 3 31.29 10.94 -21.63
N ASN A 4 30.59 10.99 -22.75
CA ASN A 4 29.13 10.85 -22.76
C ASN A 4 28.69 9.39 -22.55
N ALA A 5 29.46 8.42 -23.06
CA ALA A 5 29.14 7.00 -22.97
C ALA A 5 29.27 6.46 -21.53
N ASP A 6 30.36 6.80 -20.83
CA ASP A 6 30.58 6.36 -19.44
C ASP A 6 29.52 6.90 -18.47
N HIS A 7 29.11 8.17 -18.64
CA HIS A 7 28.05 8.77 -17.85
C HIS A 7 26.69 8.10 -18.10
N VAL A 8 26.38 7.74 -19.34
CA VAL A 8 25.13 7.05 -19.67
C VAL A 8 25.11 5.65 -19.05
N GLU A 9 26.21 4.91 -19.09
CA GLU A 9 26.31 3.60 -18.43
C GLU A 9 26.15 3.68 -16.92
N GLU A 10 26.76 4.67 -16.27
CA GLU A 10 26.65 4.87 -14.81
C GLU A 10 25.21 5.19 -14.40
N ILE A 11 24.54 6.09 -15.12
CA ILE A 11 23.14 6.44 -14.89
C ILE A 11 22.25 5.21 -15.06
N GLN A 12 22.50 4.41 -16.11
CA GLN A 12 21.71 3.22 -16.37
C GLN A 12 21.85 2.17 -15.26
N ARG A 13 23.09 1.88 -14.81
CA ARG A 13 23.33 0.95 -13.69
C ARG A 13 22.69 1.44 -12.39
N ALA A 14 22.72 2.74 -12.12
CA ALA A 14 22.06 3.32 -10.95
C ALA A 14 20.53 3.15 -11.03
N SER A 15 19.94 3.38 -12.21
CA SER A 15 18.52 3.18 -12.46
C SER A 15 18.10 1.71 -12.29
N GLU A 16 18.85 0.78 -12.87
CA GLU A 16 18.60 -0.67 -12.75
C GLU A 16 18.62 -1.13 -11.29
N ARG A 17 19.57 -0.63 -10.48
CA ARG A 17 19.63 -0.90 -9.04
C ARG A 17 18.41 -0.33 -8.31
N ALA A 18 18.03 0.91 -8.60
CA ALA A 18 16.87 1.54 -7.97
C ALA A 18 15.55 0.78 -8.28
N LEU A 19 15.40 0.31 -9.52
CA LEU A 19 14.26 -0.52 -9.93
C LEU A 19 14.26 -1.86 -9.19
N ALA A 20 15.41 -2.52 -9.07
CA ALA A 20 15.54 -3.77 -8.34
C ALA A 20 15.17 -3.62 -6.86
N ILE A 21 15.65 -2.57 -6.19
CA ILE A 21 15.31 -2.27 -4.80
C ILE A 21 13.80 -2.04 -4.65
N SER A 22 13.20 -1.21 -5.52
CA SER A 22 11.77 -0.92 -5.50
C SER A 22 10.91 -2.17 -5.71
N LYS A 23 11.38 -3.10 -6.54
CA LYS A 23 10.71 -4.39 -6.76
C LYS A 23 10.75 -5.26 -5.49
N LEU A 24 11.93 -5.40 -4.88
CA LEU A 24 12.09 -6.17 -3.64
C LEU A 24 11.24 -5.62 -2.51
N ASP A 25 11.13 -4.30 -2.38
CA ASP A 25 10.29 -3.67 -1.35
C ASP A 25 8.80 -4.01 -1.53
N ARG A 26 8.32 -3.94 -2.78
CA ARG A 26 6.93 -4.32 -3.13
C ARG A 26 6.66 -5.79 -2.82
N GLU A 27 7.57 -6.68 -3.20
CA GLU A 27 7.45 -8.13 -2.94
C GLU A 27 7.45 -8.43 -1.43
N SER A 28 8.35 -7.78 -0.67
CA SER A 28 8.41 -7.89 0.78
C SER A 28 7.11 -7.41 1.45
N SER A 29 6.58 -6.28 1.00
CA SER A 29 5.31 -5.74 1.48
C SER A 29 4.13 -6.66 1.15
N GLN A 30 4.09 -7.25 -0.05
CA GLN A 30 3.07 -8.24 -0.41
C GLN A 30 3.15 -9.49 0.48
N LEU A 31 4.35 -10.02 0.72
CA LEU A 31 4.56 -11.16 1.62
C LEU A 31 4.09 -10.85 3.05
N ARG A 32 4.37 -9.65 3.56
CA ARG A 32 3.88 -9.20 4.87
C ARG A 32 2.35 -9.17 4.90
N ASN A 33 1.72 -8.62 3.88
CA ASN A 33 0.26 -8.54 3.78
C ASN A 33 -0.38 -9.93 3.70
N ALA A 34 0.17 -10.84 2.90
CA ALA A 34 -0.29 -12.22 2.82
C ALA A 34 -0.16 -12.96 4.16
N ARG A 35 0.95 -12.78 4.88
CA ARG A 35 1.14 -13.33 6.23
C ARG A 35 0.13 -12.77 7.23
N ALA A 36 -0.18 -11.47 7.15
CA ALA A 36 -1.21 -10.85 8.00
C ALA A 36 -2.60 -11.43 7.71
N ALA A 37 -2.95 -11.61 6.43
CA ALA A 37 -4.22 -12.24 6.03
C ALA A 37 -4.33 -13.68 6.57
N LEU A 38 -3.27 -14.48 6.43
CA LEU A 38 -3.21 -15.84 6.98
C LEU A 38 -3.31 -15.88 8.51
N ARG A 39 -2.89 -14.81 9.21
CA ARG A 39 -3.08 -14.69 10.65
C ARG A 39 -4.55 -14.41 10.98
N ARG A 40 -5.20 -13.47 10.29
CA ARG A 40 -6.64 -13.19 10.47
C ARG A 40 -7.52 -14.40 10.20
N ILE A 41 -7.17 -15.23 9.21
CA ILE A 41 -7.86 -16.51 8.96
C ILE A 41 -7.76 -17.43 10.17
N ARG A 42 -6.58 -17.53 10.80
CA ARG A 42 -6.38 -18.35 12.01
C ARG A 42 -7.12 -17.79 13.23
N GLU A 43 -7.25 -16.48 13.32
CA GLU A 43 -7.97 -15.78 14.39
C GLU A 43 -9.50 -15.76 14.16
N GLY A 44 -9.98 -16.16 12.98
CA GLY A 44 -11.40 -16.15 12.63
C GLY A 44 -11.98 -14.77 12.27
N THR A 45 -11.14 -13.75 12.20
CA THR A 45 -11.51 -12.36 11.86
C THR A 45 -11.36 -12.05 10.36
N PHE A 46 -11.14 -13.07 9.54
CA PHE A 46 -10.97 -12.90 8.11
C PHE A 46 -12.26 -12.42 7.45
N GLY A 47 -12.15 -11.33 6.68
CA GLY A 47 -13.29 -10.73 6.01
C GLY A 47 -14.08 -9.76 6.88
N ILE A 48 -13.56 -9.32 8.03
CA ILE A 48 -14.14 -8.24 8.83
C ILE A 48 -13.28 -6.98 8.66
N CYS A 49 -13.93 -5.83 8.49
CA CYS A 49 -13.28 -4.54 8.39
C CYS A 49 -12.70 -4.12 9.74
N GLU A 50 -11.44 -3.71 9.79
CA GLU A 50 -10.79 -3.26 11.04
C GLU A 50 -11.31 -1.90 11.57
N GLU A 51 -12.09 -1.16 10.77
CA GLU A 51 -12.52 0.21 11.10
C GLU A 51 -14.03 0.30 11.40
N CYS A 52 -14.88 -0.30 10.56
CA CYS A 52 -16.32 -0.33 10.80
C CYS A 52 -16.82 -1.66 11.39
N GLU A 53 -15.94 -2.66 11.58
CA GLU A 53 -16.29 -4.00 12.09
C GLU A 53 -17.35 -4.76 11.25
N GLU A 54 -17.64 -4.29 10.03
CA GLU A 54 -18.56 -4.93 9.10
C GLU A 54 -17.89 -5.96 8.19
N GLU A 55 -18.68 -6.86 7.59
CA GLU A 55 -18.19 -7.84 6.62
C GLU A 55 -17.68 -7.18 5.32
N ILE A 56 -16.47 -7.54 4.92
CA ILE A 56 -15.85 -7.13 3.66
C ILE A 56 -16.50 -7.91 2.52
N HIS A 57 -17.01 -7.18 1.52
CA HIS A 57 -17.66 -7.78 0.37
C HIS A 57 -16.77 -8.87 -0.30
N PRO A 58 -17.28 -10.08 -0.57
CA PRO A 58 -16.46 -11.21 -1.04
C PRO A 58 -15.73 -10.94 -2.36
N LYS A 59 -16.33 -10.16 -3.27
CA LYS A 59 -15.66 -9.66 -4.49
C LYS A 59 -14.34 -8.94 -4.19
N ARG A 60 -14.22 -8.20 -3.09
CA ARG A 60 -12.98 -7.53 -2.69
C ARG A 60 -11.95 -8.53 -2.18
N LEU A 61 -12.36 -9.50 -1.36
CA LEU A 61 -11.47 -10.56 -0.86
C LEU A 61 -10.99 -11.47 -2.01
N ALA A 62 -11.80 -11.68 -3.04
CA ALA A 62 -11.41 -12.42 -4.24
C ALA A 62 -10.35 -11.67 -5.08
N ALA A 63 -10.42 -10.33 -5.14
CA ALA A 63 -9.45 -9.51 -5.86
C ALA A 63 -8.18 -9.24 -5.03
N VAL A 64 -8.34 -8.95 -3.74
CA VAL A 64 -7.29 -8.59 -2.79
C VAL A 64 -7.54 -9.34 -1.47
N PRO A 65 -7.00 -10.57 -1.33
CA PRO A 65 -7.29 -11.43 -0.19
C PRO A 65 -6.69 -10.95 1.14
N TRP A 66 -5.76 -10.00 1.10
CA TRP A 66 -5.16 -9.39 2.30
C TRP A 66 -5.81 -8.05 2.69
N ALA A 67 -6.94 -7.68 2.08
CA ALA A 67 -7.65 -6.45 2.43
C ALA A 67 -8.06 -6.45 3.92
N SER A 68 -7.73 -5.37 4.63
CA SER A 68 -8.12 -5.12 6.03
C SER A 68 -9.36 -4.25 6.19
N LEU A 69 -9.67 -3.44 5.18
CA LEU A 69 -10.74 -2.44 5.22
C LEU A 69 -11.81 -2.75 4.18
N CYS A 70 -13.04 -2.31 4.43
CA CYS A 70 -14.10 -2.31 3.43
C CYS A 70 -13.86 -1.20 2.38
N LEU A 71 -14.60 -1.22 1.26
CA LEU A 71 -14.41 -0.23 0.18
C LEU A 71 -14.60 1.20 0.69
N VAL A 72 -15.62 1.42 1.51
CA VAL A 72 -15.95 2.74 2.07
C VAL A 72 -14.83 3.25 2.97
N CYS A 73 -14.37 2.45 3.93
CA CYS A 73 -13.26 2.80 4.81
C CYS A 73 -11.94 3.00 4.05
N GLN A 74 -11.66 2.16 3.05
CA GLN A 74 -10.48 2.32 2.21
C GLN A 74 -10.52 3.65 1.43
N GLU A 75 -11.66 3.97 0.82
CA GLU A 75 -11.81 5.23 0.10
C GLU A 75 -11.71 6.44 1.04
N ALA A 76 -12.22 6.32 2.27
CA ALA A 76 -12.09 7.37 3.29
C ALA A 76 -10.62 7.56 3.70
N ALA A 77 -9.89 6.47 3.95
CA ALA A 77 -8.47 6.49 4.26
C ALA A 77 -7.64 7.06 3.09
N ASP A 78 -7.95 6.69 1.86
CA ASP A 78 -7.26 7.19 0.66
C ASP A 78 -7.52 8.69 0.45
N ARG A 79 -8.75 9.18 0.71
CA ARG A 79 -9.07 10.62 0.71
C ARG A 79 -8.29 11.36 1.80
N CYS A 80 -8.33 10.85 3.04
CA CYS A 80 -7.59 11.41 4.17
C CYS A 80 -6.08 11.48 3.85
N SER A 81 -5.50 10.43 3.23
CA SER A 81 -4.10 10.39 2.82
C SER A 81 -3.71 11.46 1.79
N ARG A 82 -4.63 11.83 0.90
CA ARG A 82 -4.41 12.85 -0.13
C ARG A 82 -4.49 14.26 0.45
N ASP A 83 -5.33 14.46 1.45
CA ASP A 83 -5.54 15.78 2.09
C ASP A 83 -4.43 16.14 3.09
N LEU A 84 -3.75 15.14 3.68
CA LEU A 84 -2.58 15.31 4.55
C LEU A 84 -1.37 15.99 3.87
N GLY A 85 -1.40 16.17 2.55
CA GLY A 85 -0.32 16.82 1.79
C GLY A 85 -0.53 18.30 1.48
N ARG A 86 -1.66 18.94 1.85
CA ARG A 86 -2.03 20.24 1.27
C ARG A 86 -2.21 21.46 2.20
N SER A 87 -2.24 21.40 3.53
CA SER A 87 -2.35 22.66 4.33
C SER A 87 -1.90 22.55 5.81
N PRO A 88 -1.27 23.60 6.39
CA PRO A 88 -0.78 23.62 7.76
C PRO A 88 -1.68 24.33 8.80
N ASP A 89 -2.86 24.84 8.46
CA ASP A 89 -3.70 25.61 9.40
C ASP A 89 -5.19 25.44 9.07
N SER A 90 -5.87 24.52 9.74
CA SER A 90 -7.32 24.60 10.02
C SER A 90 -7.75 23.38 10.82
N GLY A 91 -8.35 23.63 11.98
CA GLY A 91 -8.69 22.63 12.97
C GLY A 91 -9.60 21.52 12.49
N ARG A 92 -9.37 20.35 13.10
CA ARG A 92 -10.31 19.25 13.26
C ARG A 92 -10.86 18.68 11.94
N ILE A 93 -9.96 18.05 11.18
CA ILE A 93 -10.36 16.99 10.26
C ILE A 93 -10.50 15.74 11.11
N ASP A 94 -11.70 15.52 11.65
CA ASP A 94 -12.03 14.22 12.22
C ASP A 94 -12.16 13.24 11.05
N CYS A 95 -11.08 12.53 10.76
CA CYS A 95 -11.16 11.18 10.21
C CYS A 95 -11.60 10.24 11.36
N PHE A 96 -12.84 10.43 11.87
CA PHE A 96 -13.65 9.50 12.67
C PHE A 96 -15.12 9.99 12.72
#